data_AF-A0A935BMD6-F1
#
_entry.id   AF-A0A935BMD6-F1
#
_cell.length_a   1.000
_cell.length_b   1.000
_cell.length_c   1.000
_cell.angle_alpha   90.00
_cell.angle_beta   90.00
_cell.angle_gamma   90.00
#
_symmetry.space_group_name_H-M   'P 1'
#
loop_
_entity.id
_entity.type
_entity.pdbx_description
1 polymer ?
#
loop_
_entity_poly.entity_id
_entity_poly.type
_entity_poly.pdbx_seq_one_letter_code
_entity_poly.pdbx_strand_id
1 'polypeptide(L)'
;MSNHSRQGVAEGGNAPLRRRGDRVDARLPGIPISDRRHVFSLLQHIADRADYGQDLDILLTQLSPSTLDTLRQASVTDLSRLAEQRPAFVSVCVDEQMMHLAMNRLQLVTKREEDALWFIKRGAPAAAMLELFGMHELEYRRLRLAASVETKRGRSPKLDNQTHHEVIRYWYRNRDHSDPIGRFKTLGEAFPDASFSALWAAIRGGANA
;
A
#
# COMPACT_ATOMS: atom_id res chain seq x y z
N MET A 1 -38.19 40.41 77.34
CA MET A 1 -39.02 39.54 76.48
C MET A 1 -38.29 39.46 75.14
N SER A 2 -37.47 38.42 74.92
CA SER A 2 -37.75 37.29 73.99
C SER A 2 -37.75 37.77 72.50
N ASN A 3 -37.08 37.19 71.50
CA ASN A 3 -36.30 35.97 71.32
C ASN A 3 -35.73 35.97 69.86
N HIS A 4 -34.62 35.28 69.62
CA HIS A 4 -34.29 34.44 68.42
C HIS A 4 -33.75 35.02 67.08
N SER A 5 -32.47 34.72 66.85
CA SER A 5 -31.81 33.99 65.73
C SER A 5 -32.45 33.87 64.33
N ARG A 6 -31.63 34.17 63.29
CA ARG A 6 -31.47 33.55 61.93
C ARG A 6 -30.24 34.25 61.29
N GLN A 7 -29.09 33.69 60.92
CA GLN A 7 -28.63 32.45 60.25
C GLN A 7 -28.91 32.36 58.73
N GLY A 8 -27.81 32.30 57.95
CA GLY A 8 -27.70 31.82 56.56
C GLY A 8 -27.61 32.91 55.48
N VAL A 9 -26.83 32.84 54.40
CA VAL A 9 -25.99 31.79 53.80
C VAL A 9 -24.99 32.48 52.84
N ALA A 10 -23.73 32.04 52.82
CA ALA A 10 -22.75 32.39 51.80
C ALA A 10 -22.97 31.54 50.54
N GLU A 11 -23.25 32.17 49.39
CA GLU A 11 -23.26 31.48 48.09
C GLU A 11 -21.83 31.30 47.58
N GLY A 12 -21.27 30.12 47.85
CA GLY A 12 -20.12 29.58 47.15
C GLY A 12 -20.53 29.12 45.75
N GLY A 13 -20.36 30.01 44.77
CA GLY A 13 -20.48 29.68 43.35
C GLY A 13 -19.38 28.71 42.93
N ASN A 14 -19.80 27.47 42.66
CA ASN A 14 -19.01 26.30 42.30
C ASN A 14 -18.16 26.54 41.05
N ALA A 15 -16.86 26.82 41.23
CA ALA A 15 -15.90 26.86 40.13
C ALA A 15 -15.74 25.44 39.56
N PRO A 16 -15.79 25.24 38.23
CA PRO A 16 -15.56 23.92 37.65
C PRO A 16 -14.15 23.45 38.03
N LEU A 17 -14.08 22.31 38.71
CA LEU A 17 -12.87 21.57 39.03
C LEU A 17 -12.07 21.34 37.74
N ARG A 18 -11.13 22.25 37.45
CA ARG A 18 -10.11 22.07 36.43
C ARG A 18 -9.31 20.83 36.82
N ARG A 19 -9.49 19.73 36.08
CA ARG A 19 -8.68 18.53 36.25
C ARG A 19 -7.21 18.91 36.03
N ARG A 20 -6.44 18.79 37.10
CA ARG A 20 -5.00 19.03 37.14
C ARG A 20 -4.33 18.04 36.18
N GLY A 21 -3.99 18.51 34.99
CA GLY A 21 -3.41 17.70 33.90
C GLY A 21 -3.47 18.39 32.54
N ASP A 22 -4.35 19.38 32.37
CA ASP A 22 -4.63 20.03 31.07
C ASP A 22 -3.59 21.07 30.61
N ARG A 23 -2.41 21.11 31.26
CA ARG A 23 -1.32 22.05 30.92
C ARG A 23 0.03 21.38 31.07
N VAL A 24 0.40 20.60 30.07
CA VAL A 24 1.80 20.47 29.66
C VAL A 24 1.80 20.63 28.14
N ASP A 25 2.25 21.79 27.67
CA ASP A 25 2.48 22.12 26.26
C ASP A 25 3.63 21.30 25.63
N ALA A 26 3.85 20.07 26.08
CA ALA A 26 4.72 19.10 25.42
C ALA A 26 3.85 18.34 24.41
N ARG A 27 3.62 18.94 23.24
CA ARG A 27 3.04 18.22 22.12
C ARG A 27 3.95 17.01 21.86
N LEU A 28 3.41 15.80 21.99
CA LEU A 28 4.14 14.59 21.61
C LEU A 28 4.74 14.79 20.21
N PRO A 29 6.00 14.36 19.98
CA PRO A 29 6.58 14.43 18.64
C PRO A 29 5.76 13.56 17.68
N GLY A 30 5.46 14.07 16.49
CA GLY A 30 4.70 13.34 15.47
C GLY A 30 3.18 13.42 15.63
N ILE A 31 2.48 12.41 15.12
CA ILE A 31 1.00 12.36 15.09
C ILE A 31 0.52 11.61 16.34
N PRO A 32 -0.21 12.27 17.27
CA PRO A 32 -0.68 11.61 18.49
C PRO A 32 -1.75 10.58 18.19
N ILE A 33 -1.63 9.39 18.79
CA ILE A 33 -2.63 8.33 18.67
C ILE A 33 -3.61 8.45 19.84
N SER A 34 -4.87 8.69 19.51
CA SER A 34 -5.95 8.85 20.49
C SER A 34 -6.91 7.66 20.59
N ASP A 35 -6.89 6.75 19.61
CA ASP A 35 -7.72 5.55 19.62
C ASP A 35 -7.07 4.48 20.50
N ARG A 36 -7.79 4.04 21.54
CA ARG A 36 -7.33 3.02 22.48
C ARG A 36 -6.94 1.71 21.79
N ARG A 37 -7.56 1.35 20.66
CA ARG A 37 -7.25 0.10 19.95
C ARG A 37 -5.84 0.15 19.37
N HIS A 38 -5.47 1.27 18.76
CA HIS A 38 -4.12 1.45 18.21
C HIS A 38 -3.07 1.55 19.31
N VAL A 39 -3.36 2.27 20.40
CA VAL A 39 -2.44 2.36 21.55
C VAL A 39 -2.22 0.98 22.17
N PHE A 40 -3.29 0.21 22.39
CA PHE A 40 -3.20 -1.15 22.90
C PHE A 40 -2.35 -2.05 21.98
N SER A 41 -2.62 -2.06 20.68
CA SER A 41 -1.85 -2.85 19.71
C SER A 41 -0.37 -2.46 19.69
N LEU A 42 -0.03 -1.19 19.84
CA LEU A 42 1.36 -0.73 19.93
C LEU A 42 2.03 -1.18 21.23
N LEU A 43 1.34 -1.05 22.37
CA LEU A 43 1.87 -1.49 23.67
C LEU A 43 2.10 -3.01 23.68
N GLN A 44 1.16 -3.77 23.15
CA GLN A 44 1.30 -5.22 23.00
C GLN A 44 2.48 -5.56 22.06
N HIS A 45 2.58 -4.89 20.91
CA HIS A 45 3.69 -5.11 19.99
C HIS A 45 5.07 -4.80 20.61
N ILE A 46 5.16 -3.75 21.42
CA ILE A 46 6.38 -3.41 22.16
C ILE A 46 6.71 -4.49 23.20
N ALA A 47 5.72 -4.93 23.98
CA ALA A 47 5.90 -5.99 24.98
C ALA A 47 6.38 -7.30 24.32
N ASP A 48 5.70 -7.72 23.24
CA ASP A 48 6.05 -8.92 22.47
C ASP A 48 7.50 -8.82 21.94
N ARG A 49 7.88 -7.70 21.31
CA ARG A 49 9.27 -7.52 20.80
C ARG A 49 10.30 -7.56 21.91
N ALA A 50 10.01 -6.94 23.05
CA ALA A 50 10.89 -6.96 24.20
C ALA A 50 11.05 -8.37 24.79
N ASP A 51 9.97 -9.16 24.82
CA ASP A 51 10.01 -10.56 25.26
C ASP A 51 10.78 -11.46 24.30
N TYR A 52 10.66 -11.23 22.99
CA TYR A 52 11.44 -11.95 21.98
C TYR A 52 12.89 -11.44 21.83
N GLY A 53 13.29 -10.38 22.56
CA GLY A 53 14.61 -9.77 22.45
C GLY A 53 14.88 -9.12 21.09
N GLN A 54 13.83 -8.72 20.37
CA GLN A 54 13.92 -8.14 19.04
C GLN A 54 14.11 -6.62 19.12
N ASP A 55 15.20 -6.13 18.52
CA ASP A 55 15.51 -4.71 18.41
C ASP A 55 15.49 -3.97 19.77
N LEU A 56 15.97 -4.66 20.80
CA LEU A 56 15.99 -4.14 22.17
C LEU A 56 16.72 -2.79 22.26
N ASP A 57 17.82 -2.63 21.53
CA ASP A 57 18.58 -1.38 21.45
C ASP A 57 17.71 -0.22 20.98
N ILE A 58 16.84 -0.45 19.99
CA ILE A 58 15.92 0.57 19.46
C ILE A 58 14.85 0.90 20.49
N LEU A 59 14.23 -0.10 21.12
CA LEU A 59 13.22 0.10 22.16
C LEU A 59 13.79 0.90 23.34
N LEU A 60 15.02 0.60 23.75
CA LEU A 60 15.71 1.29 24.85
C LEU A 60 16.10 2.74 24.51
N THR A 61 16.12 3.15 23.24
CA THR A 61 16.25 4.58 22.90
C THR A 61 15.00 5.40 23.23
N GLN A 62 13.83 4.75 23.34
CA GLN A 62 12.53 5.41 23.57
C GLN A 62 11.96 5.15 24.96
N LEU A 63 12.27 4.00 25.56
CA LEU A 63 11.73 3.56 26.84
C LEU A 63 12.86 3.20 27.82
N SER A 64 12.69 3.54 29.09
CA SER A 64 13.62 3.09 30.13
C SER A 64 13.56 1.55 30.27
N PRO A 65 14.67 0.89 30.67
CA PRO A 65 14.66 -0.56 30.92
C PRO A 65 13.54 -1.00 31.87
N SER A 66 13.33 -0.23 32.94
CA SER A 66 12.27 -0.50 33.93
C SER A 66 10.85 -0.42 33.36
N THR A 67 10.60 0.53 32.45
CA THR A 67 9.30 0.65 31.78
C THR A 67 9.07 -0.54 30.86
N LEU A 68 10.12 -0.95 30.14
CA LEU A 68 10.05 -2.08 29.24
C LEU A 68 9.81 -3.40 30.00
N ASP A 69 10.51 -3.63 31.11
CA ASP A 69 10.29 -4.78 31.98
C ASP A 69 8.86 -4.80 32.56
N THR A 70 8.32 -3.62 32.89
CA THR A 70 6.92 -3.50 33.34
C THR A 70 5.94 -3.86 32.23
N LEU A 71 6.18 -3.40 31.00
CA LEU A 71 5.32 -3.71 29.85
C LEU A 71 5.33 -5.20 29.50
N ARG A 72 6.49 -5.86 29.59
CA ARG A 72 6.65 -7.31 29.38
C ARG A 72 5.84 -8.15 30.37
N GLN A 73 5.75 -7.68 31.61
CA GLN A 73 5.01 -8.37 32.68
C GLN A 73 3.54 -7.96 32.75
N ALA A 74 3.11 -6.96 31.98
CA ALA A 74 1.77 -6.43 32.03
C ALA A 74 0.76 -7.44 31.46
N SER A 75 -0.36 -7.63 32.16
CA SER A 75 -1.45 -8.43 31.63
C SER A 75 -2.17 -7.69 30.48
N VAL A 76 -2.88 -8.44 29.62
CA VAL A 76 -3.73 -7.87 28.57
C VAL A 76 -4.71 -6.84 29.13
N THR A 77 -5.26 -7.09 30.32
CA THR A 77 -6.18 -6.17 31.01
C THR A 77 -5.48 -4.87 31.39
N ASP A 78 -4.24 -4.95 31.88
CA ASP A 78 -3.46 -3.77 32.27
C ASP A 78 -3.05 -2.95 31.06
N LEU A 79 -2.62 -3.60 29.96
CA LEU A 79 -2.35 -2.93 28.70
C LEU A 79 -3.60 -2.22 28.16
N SER A 80 -4.77 -2.87 28.24
CA SER A 80 -6.04 -2.25 27.84
C SER A 80 -6.39 -1.03 28.69
N ARG A 81 -6.17 -1.08 30.01
CA ARG A 81 -6.38 0.05 30.91
C ARG A 81 -5.38 1.17 30.65
N LEU A 82 -4.13 0.84 30.36
CA LEU A 82 -3.09 1.80 30.01
C LEU A 82 -3.44 2.53 28.70
N ALA A 83 -3.97 1.81 27.71
CA ALA A 83 -4.40 2.39 26.43
C ALA A 83 -5.58 3.37 26.53
N GLU A 84 -6.33 3.37 27.64
CA GLU A 84 -7.42 4.31 27.90
C GLU A 84 -6.97 5.59 28.59
N GLN A 85 -5.72 5.65 29.07
CA GLN A 85 -5.22 6.78 29.84
C GLN A 85 -5.13 8.06 29.00
N ARG A 86 -5.30 9.20 29.69
CA ARG A 86 -5.18 10.55 29.13
C ARG A 86 -4.24 11.38 30.00
N PRO A 87 -3.46 12.33 29.42
CA PRO A 87 -3.39 12.70 28.00
C PRO A 87 -2.75 11.61 27.13
N ALA A 88 -2.80 11.77 25.80
CA ALA A 88 -2.13 10.84 24.89
C ALA A 88 -0.63 10.79 25.22
N PHE A 89 -0.07 9.57 25.22
CA PHE A 89 1.35 9.32 25.52
C PHE A 89 2.04 8.48 24.42
N VAL A 90 1.31 8.16 23.35
CA VAL A 90 1.83 7.44 22.17
C VAL A 90 1.59 8.30 20.93
N SER A 91 2.61 8.42 20.09
CA SER A 91 2.56 9.07 18.80
C SER A 91 3.32 8.25 17.76
N VAL A 92 3.06 8.53 16.49
CA VAL A 92 3.78 7.92 15.36
C VAL A 92 4.49 9.01 14.56
N CYS A 93 5.74 8.74 14.23
CA CYS A 93 6.51 9.48 13.24
C CYS A 93 6.50 8.69 11.94
N VAL A 94 6.21 9.35 10.82
CA VAL A 94 6.23 8.76 9.48
C VAL A 94 7.39 9.36 8.71
N ASP A 95 8.27 8.50 8.20
CA ASP A 95 9.22 8.90 7.18
C ASP A 95 8.47 9.04 5.86
N GLU A 96 8.08 10.28 5.54
CA GLU A 96 7.32 10.60 4.33
C GLU A 96 8.09 10.20 3.06
N GLN A 97 9.42 10.35 3.04
CA GLN A 97 10.23 10.03 1.86
C GLN A 97 10.20 8.53 1.58
N MET A 98 10.41 7.71 2.62
CA MET A 98 10.33 6.25 2.49
C MET A 98 8.91 5.77 2.17
N MET A 99 7.89 6.44 2.72
CA MET A 99 6.49 6.15 2.39
C MET A 99 6.19 6.42 0.90
N HIS A 100 6.62 7.57 0.35
CA HIS A 100 6.48 7.86 -1.09
C HIS A 100 7.21 6.83 -1.95
N LEU A 101 8.42 6.42 -1.58
CA LEU A 101 9.15 5.37 -2.31
C LEU A 101 8.39 4.04 -2.29
N ALA A 102 7.82 3.65 -1.15
CA ALA A 102 7.01 2.44 -1.04
C ALA A 102 5.73 2.53 -1.88
N MET A 103 5.04 3.68 -1.86
CA MET A 103 3.85 3.92 -2.67
C MET A 103 4.15 3.86 -4.17
N ASN A 104 5.26 4.46 -4.62
CA ASN A 104 5.68 4.41 -6.03
C ASN A 104 5.99 2.99 -6.48
N ARG A 105 6.65 2.18 -5.63
CA ARG A 105 6.89 0.76 -5.92
C ARG A 105 5.59 -0.02 -6.03
N LEU A 106 4.65 0.21 -5.12
CA LEU A 106 3.32 -0.42 -5.16
C LEU A 106 2.58 -0.06 -6.46
N GLN A 107 2.54 1.22 -6.82
CA GLN A 107 1.92 1.69 -8.06
C GLN A 107 2.55 1.05 -9.30
N LEU A 108 3.87 0.88 -9.33
CA LEU A 108 4.55 0.22 -10.44
C LEU A 108 4.14 -1.26 -10.56
N VAL A 109 4.03 -1.97 -9.44
CA VAL A 109 3.58 -3.37 -9.41
C VAL A 109 2.13 -3.46 -9.89
N THR A 110 1.22 -2.65 -9.32
CA THR A 110 -0.19 -2.63 -9.71
C THR A 110 -0.35 -2.31 -11.20
N LYS A 111 0.34 -1.28 -11.71
CA LYS A 111 0.31 -0.93 -13.13
C LYS A 111 0.79 -2.07 -14.01
N ARG A 112 1.87 -2.76 -13.63
CA ARG A 112 2.40 -3.91 -14.37
C ARG A 112 1.42 -5.07 -14.41
N GLU A 113 0.72 -5.34 -13.31
CA GLU A 113 -0.34 -6.36 -13.24
C GLU A 113 -1.55 -5.99 -14.11
N GLU A 114 -1.98 -4.74 -14.07
CA GLU A 114 -3.06 -4.21 -14.90
C GLU A 114 -2.72 -4.29 -16.39
N ASP A 115 -1.51 -3.86 -16.77
CA ASP A 115 -1.04 -3.98 -18.15
C ASP A 115 -1.01 -5.45 -18.57
N ALA A 116 -0.43 -6.35 -17.76
CA ALA A 116 -0.39 -7.77 -18.09
C ALA A 116 -1.79 -8.36 -18.33
N LEU A 117 -2.76 -8.03 -17.47
CA LEU A 117 -4.16 -8.47 -17.63
C LEU A 117 -4.77 -7.88 -18.91
N TRP A 118 -4.49 -6.62 -19.23
CA TRP A 118 -4.95 -5.98 -20.46
C TRP A 118 -4.40 -6.71 -21.70
N PHE A 119 -3.12 -7.05 -21.75
CA PHE A 119 -2.52 -7.80 -22.85
C PHE A 119 -3.14 -9.20 -23.00
N ILE A 120 -3.37 -9.90 -21.89
CA ILE A 120 -4.04 -11.21 -21.88
C ILE A 120 -5.44 -11.10 -22.47
N LYS A 121 -6.22 -10.10 -22.03
CA LYS A 121 -7.59 -9.85 -22.55
C LYS A 121 -7.60 -9.55 -24.05
N ARG A 122 -6.57 -8.89 -24.58
CA ARG A 122 -6.42 -8.64 -26.03
C ARG A 122 -5.81 -9.80 -26.81
N GLY A 123 -5.56 -10.94 -26.16
CA GLY A 123 -5.07 -12.15 -26.82
C GLY A 123 -3.58 -12.09 -27.18
N ALA A 124 -2.77 -11.44 -26.34
CA ALA A 124 -1.33 -11.49 -26.47
C ALA A 124 -0.82 -12.94 -26.33
N PRO A 125 0.12 -13.39 -27.19
CA PRO A 125 0.61 -14.75 -27.14
C PRO A 125 1.53 -14.95 -25.93
N ALA A 126 1.66 -16.20 -25.46
CA ALA A 126 2.51 -16.55 -24.32
C ALA A 126 3.97 -16.05 -24.47
N ALA A 127 4.51 -16.09 -25.69
CA ALA A 127 5.85 -15.57 -25.98
C ALA A 127 5.97 -14.05 -25.72
N ALA A 128 4.94 -13.27 -26.05
CA ALA A 128 4.91 -11.84 -25.75
C ALA A 128 4.82 -11.61 -24.24
N MET A 129 3.99 -12.40 -23.54
CA MET A 129 3.84 -12.28 -22.09
C MET A 129 5.13 -12.63 -21.35
N LEU A 130 5.84 -13.68 -21.78
CA LEU A 130 7.13 -14.05 -21.23
C LEU A 130 8.16 -12.93 -21.43
N GLU A 131 8.21 -12.35 -22.62
CA GLU A 131 9.23 -11.34 -22.93
C GLU A 131 8.95 -9.98 -22.28
N LEU A 132 7.70 -9.52 -22.33
CA LEU A 132 7.34 -8.19 -21.84
C LEU A 132 7.17 -8.17 -20.32
N PHE A 133 6.71 -9.27 -19.74
CA PHE A 133 6.36 -9.33 -18.31
C PHE A 133 7.17 -10.35 -17.52
N GLY A 134 7.97 -11.20 -18.15
CA GLY A 134 8.63 -12.33 -17.47
C GLY A 134 7.66 -13.46 -17.10
N MET A 135 6.45 -13.45 -17.66
CA MET A 135 5.36 -14.34 -17.26
C MET A 135 5.54 -15.74 -17.85
N HIS A 136 5.70 -16.74 -16.99
CA HIS A 136 5.84 -18.13 -17.41
C HIS A 136 4.53 -18.73 -17.90
N GLU A 137 4.62 -19.80 -18.70
CA GLU A 137 3.46 -20.38 -19.38
C GLU A 137 2.34 -20.83 -18.42
N LEU A 138 2.71 -21.42 -17.27
CA LEU A 138 1.75 -21.88 -16.27
C LEU A 138 0.97 -20.71 -15.64
N GLU A 139 1.66 -19.61 -15.34
CA GLU A 139 1.04 -18.37 -14.84
C GLU A 139 0.13 -17.75 -15.90
N TYR A 140 0.62 -17.64 -17.14
CA TYR A 140 -0.15 -17.14 -18.27
C TYR A 140 -1.45 -17.94 -18.49
N ARG A 141 -1.38 -19.29 -18.47
CA ARG A 141 -2.56 -20.14 -18.62
C ARG A 141 -3.58 -19.89 -17.48
N ARG A 142 -3.11 -19.78 -16.23
CA ARG A 142 -3.97 -19.50 -15.08
C ARG A 142 -4.68 -18.15 -15.21
N LEU A 143 -3.94 -17.09 -15.51
CA LEU A 143 -4.50 -15.74 -15.67
C LEU A 143 -5.46 -15.66 -16.85
N ARG A 144 -5.14 -16.32 -17.97
CA ARG A 144 -6.02 -16.37 -19.13
C ARG A 144 -7.35 -17.07 -18.83
N LEU A 145 -7.33 -18.16 -18.07
CA LEU A 145 -8.54 -18.85 -17.61
C LEU A 145 -9.36 -17.95 -16.68
N ALA A 146 -8.72 -17.31 -15.70
CA ALA A 146 -9.38 -16.38 -14.79
C ALA A 146 -10.02 -15.18 -15.51
N ALA A 147 -9.38 -14.70 -16.58
CA ALA A 147 -9.88 -13.60 -17.40
C ALA A 147 -11.01 -14.00 -18.38
N SER A 148 -11.45 -15.27 -18.39
CA SER A 148 -12.49 -15.80 -19.28
C SER A 148 -12.25 -15.50 -20.77
N VAL A 149 -10.98 -15.43 -21.18
CA VAL A 149 -10.62 -15.12 -22.57
C VAL A 149 -10.86 -16.37 -23.42
N GLU A 150 -11.91 -16.33 -24.24
CA GLU A 150 -12.27 -17.43 -25.14
C GLU A 150 -11.11 -17.85 -26.04
N THR A 151 -10.82 -19.15 -26.06
CA THR A 151 -9.88 -19.76 -27.00
C THR A 151 -10.53 -19.82 -28.37
N LYS A 152 -10.31 -18.80 -29.22
CA LYS A 152 -10.48 -18.98 -30.67
C LYS A 152 -9.52 -20.09 -31.12
N ARG A 153 -10.05 -21.28 -31.38
CA ARG A 153 -9.29 -22.41 -31.93
C ARG A 153 -8.86 -22.04 -33.35
N GLY A 154 -7.55 -22.06 -33.61
CA GLY A 154 -6.98 -21.79 -34.94
C GLY A 154 -5.75 -20.91 -34.89
N ARG A 155 -5.00 -20.86 -35.99
CA ARG A 155 -3.90 -19.91 -36.16
C ARG A 155 -4.49 -18.51 -36.33
N SER A 156 -3.96 -17.51 -35.62
CA SER A 156 -4.39 -16.13 -35.82
C SER A 156 -4.23 -15.75 -37.30
N PRO A 157 -5.22 -15.05 -37.89
CA PRO A 157 -5.14 -14.62 -39.27
C PRO A 157 -3.87 -13.79 -39.47
N LYS A 158 -3.16 -14.08 -40.58
CA LYS A 158 -2.02 -13.26 -40.97
C LYS A 158 -2.52 -11.87 -41.34
N LEU A 159 -1.73 -10.85 -40.98
CA LEU A 159 -1.93 -9.51 -41.52
C LEU A 159 -1.76 -9.55 -43.04
N ASP A 160 -2.48 -8.70 -43.74
CA ASP A 160 -2.19 -8.44 -45.15
C ASP A 160 -0.82 -7.74 -45.27
N ASN A 161 -0.24 -7.76 -46.48
CA ASN A 161 1.11 -7.24 -46.68
C ASN A 161 1.21 -5.73 -46.40
N GLN A 162 0.13 -4.98 -46.66
CA GLN A 162 0.09 -3.55 -46.40
C GLN A 162 0.11 -3.26 -44.89
N THR A 163 -0.81 -3.84 -44.11
CA THR A 163 -0.84 -3.64 -42.66
C THR A 163 0.44 -4.17 -42.00
N HIS A 164 1.00 -5.27 -42.52
CA HIS A 164 2.27 -5.80 -42.02
C HIS A 164 3.42 -4.76 -42.14
N HIS A 165 3.56 -4.11 -43.30
CA HIS A 165 4.56 -3.05 -43.49
C HIS A 165 4.28 -1.82 -42.63
N GLU A 166 3.02 -1.43 -42.47
CA GLU A 166 2.63 -0.30 -41.62
C GLU A 166 2.94 -0.56 -40.14
N VAL A 167 2.66 -1.77 -39.64
CA VAL A 167 3.00 -2.23 -38.29
C VAL A 167 4.51 -2.18 -38.05
N ILE A 168 5.30 -2.72 -38.97
CA ILE A 168 6.77 -2.72 -38.86
C ILE A 168 7.29 -1.28 -38.83
N ARG A 169 6.82 -0.44 -39.75
CA ARG A 169 7.21 0.97 -39.84
C ARG A 169 6.84 1.73 -38.57
N TYR A 170 5.63 1.54 -38.05
CA TYR A 170 5.18 2.14 -36.80
C TYR A 170 6.04 1.69 -35.63
N TRP A 171 6.34 0.39 -35.54
CA TRP A 171 7.19 -0.17 -34.51
C TRP A 171 8.55 0.54 -34.52
N TYR A 172 9.28 0.55 -35.63
CA TYR A 172 10.63 1.12 -35.68
C TYR A 172 10.68 2.64 -35.45
N ARG A 173 9.66 3.39 -35.89
CA ARG A 173 9.58 4.84 -35.62
C ARG A 173 9.48 5.18 -34.12
N ASN A 174 8.93 4.28 -33.31
CA ASN A 174 8.71 4.49 -31.89
C ASN A 174 9.77 3.80 -30.99
N ARG A 175 10.93 3.44 -31.54
CA ARG A 175 11.96 2.65 -30.83
C ARG A 175 12.65 3.40 -29.69
N ASP A 176 12.87 4.69 -29.82
CA ASP A 176 13.85 5.40 -28.99
C ASP A 176 13.27 6.01 -27.70
N HIS A 177 11.95 6.00 -27.51
CA HIS A 177 11.30 6.81 -26.47
C HIS A 177 10.26 6.08 -25.59
N SER A 178 10.11 4.76 -25.72
CA SER A 178 9.12 4.02 -24.94
C SER A 178 9.67 2.72 -24.37
N ASP A 179 9.24 2.40 -23.16
CA ASP A 179 9.44 1.07 -22.61
C ASP A 179 8.76 0.01 -23.53
N PRO A 180 9.25 -1.24 -23.59
CA PRO A 180 8.72 -2.25 -24.51
C PRO A 180 7.22 -2.54 -24.34
N ILE A 181 6.70 -2.46 -23.11
CA ILE A 181 5.29 -2.69 -22.79
C ILE A 181 4.45 -1.54 -23.37
N GLY A 182 4.81 -0.30 -23.06
CA GLY A 182 4.18 0.91 -23.56
C GLY A 182 4.20 0.97 -25.08
N ARG A 183 5.32 0.64 -25.71
CA ARG A 183 5.44 0.59 -27.18
C ARG A 183 4.53 -0.46 -27.81
N PHE A 184 4.42 -1.64 -27.20
CA PHE A 184 3.55 -2.69 -27.72
C PHE A 184 2.07 -2.38 -27.44
N LYS A 185 1.78 -1.67 -26.36
CA LYS A 185 0.45 -1.16 -26.05
C LYS A 185 -0.01 -0.13 -27.08
N THR A 186 0.81 0.88 -27.37
CA THR A 186 0.50 1.90 -28.40
C THR A 186 0.39 1.30 -29.79
N LEU A 187 1.18 0.27 -30.11
CA LEU A 187 1.01 -0.49 -31.34
C LEU A 187 -0.37 -1.15 -31.43
N GLY A 188 -0.82 -1.81 -30.37
CA GLY A 188 -2.15 -2.43 -30.35
C GLY A 188 -3.31 -1.44 -30.30
N GLU A 189 -3.08 -0.19 -29.87
CA GLU A 189 -4.04 0.91 -29.95
C GLU A 189 -4.09 1.49 -31.38
N ALA A 190 -2.95 1.57 -32.08
CA ALA A 190 -2.88 2.05 -33.46
C ALA A 190 -3.47 1.07 -34.48
N PHE A 191 -3.46 -0.23 -34.18
CA PHE A 191 -4.01 -1.28 -35.04
C PHE A 191 -5.07 -2.11 -34.31
N PRO A 192 -6.24 -1.54 -33.98
CA PRO A 192 -7.24 -2.18 -33.12
C PRO A 192 -7.87 -3.44 -33.74
N ASP A 193 -7.91 -3.53 -35.06
CA ASP A 193 -8.47 -4.66 -35.81
C ASP A 193 -7.49 -5.85 -35.92
N ALA A 194 -6.21 -5.62 -35.66
CA ALA A 194 -5.19 -6.65 -35.66
C ALA A 194 -5.14 -7.38 -34.31
N SER A 195 -5.12 -8.72 -34.34
CA SER A 195 -4.88 -9.48 -33.12
C SER A 195 -3.47 -9.24 -32.57
N PHE A 196 -3.31 -9.21 -31.24
CA PHE A 196 -2.00 -9.04 -30.61
C PHE A 196 -1.02 -10.16 -30.98
N SER A 197 -1.54 -11.37 -31.22
CA SER A 197 -0.75 -12.48 -31.75
C SER A 197 -0.20 -12.20 -33.16
N ALA A 198 -0.98 -11.57 -34.05
CA ALA A 198 -0.54 -11.21 -35.40
C ALA A 198 0.45 -10.02 -35.37
N LEU A 199 0.20 -9.02 -34.52
CA LEU A 199 1.11 -7.90 -34.29
C LEU A 199 2.46 -8.37 -33.75
N TRP A 200 2.44 -9.26 -32.75
CA TRP A 200 3.65 -9.87 -32.19
C TRP A 200 4.43 -10.66 -33.24
N ALA A 201 3.72 -11.45 -34.07
CA ALA A 201 4.34 -12.21 -35.15
C ALA A 201 4.99 -11.29 -36.21
N ALA A 202 4.38 -10.14 -36.54
CA ALA A 202 4.95 -9.19 -37.50
C ALA A 202 6.26 -8.57 -36.99
N ILE A 203 6.29 -8.12 -35.74
CA ILE A 203 7.48 -7.47 -35.17
C ILE A 203 8.61 -8.46 -34.85
N ARG A 204 8.30 -9.73 -34.56
CA ARG A 204 9.32 -10.77 -34.33
C ARG A 204 9.74 -11.51 -35.59
N GLY A 205 8.85 -11.67 -36.55
CA GLY A 205 9.14 -12.31 -37.84
C GLY A 205 10.03 -11.47 -38.76
N GLY A 206 9.97 -10.14 -38.64
CA GLY A 206 10.84 -9.21 -39.38
C GLY A 206 12.27 -9.08 -38.84
N ALA A 207 12.64 -9.75 -37.74
CA ALA A 207 13.99 -9.68 -37.15
C ALA A 207 15.00 -10.66 -37.79
N ASN A 208 14.57 -11.50 -38.74
CA ASN A 208 15.38 -12.47 -39.49
C ASN A 208 15.38 -12.21 -41.01
N ALA A 209 15.08 -10.99 -41.46
CA ALA A 209 15.13 -10.57 -42.86
C ALA A 209 16.22 -9.51 -43.08
#